data_AF-R0DZL5-F1
#
_entry.id   AF-R0DZL5-F1
#
_cell.length_a   1.000
_cell.length_b   1.000
_cell.length_c   1.000
_cell.angle_alpha   90.00
_cell.angle_beta   90.00
_cell.angle_gamma   90.00
#
_symmetry.space_group_name_H-M   'P 1'
#
loop_
_entity.id
_entity.type
_entity.pdbx_description
1 polymer ?
#
loop_
_entity_poly.entity_id
_entity_poly.type
_entity_poly.pdbx_seq_one_letter_code
_entity_poly.pdbx_strand_id
1 'polypeptide(L)'
;MAEFDAYSATSRALKVEKALGLVWFPGGQIREGRGFHGFEKRWSVTCEQTREEVGSVSSGGTHGDLVMLEVKGLRTREVVPVLREEVPEHACTRVDA
;
A
#
# COMPACT_ATOMS: atom_id res chain seq x y z
N MET A 1 -13.19 20.18 3.52
CA MET A 1 -13.10 19.29 2.34
C MET A 1 -12.84 17.91 2.90
N ALA A 2 -13.57 16.87 2.48
CA ALA A 2 -13.34 15.52 3.00
C ALA A 2 -11.97 15.01 2.55
N GLU A 3 -11.27 14.27 3.40
CA GLU A 3 -9.88 13.88 3.20
C GLU A 3 -9.80 12.36 3.29
N PHE A 4 -9.10 11.72 2.36
CA PHE A 4 -9.00 10.27 2.40
C PHE A 4 -8.20 9.81 3.61
N ASP A 5 -8.82 9.00 4.46
CA ASP A 5 -8.18 8.34 5.61
C ASP A 5 -7.67 6.93 5.24
N ALA A 6 -8.14 6.36 4.13
CA ALA A 6 -7.55 5.16 3.58
C ALA A 6 -7.72 5.05 2.07
N TYR A 7 -6.75 4.38 1.44
CA TYR A 7 -6.79 4.06 0.02
C TYR A 7 -6.18 2.68 -0.22
N SER A 8 -6.90 1.82 -0.92
CA SER A 8 -6.41 0.53 -1.38
C SER A 8 -6.49 0.49 -2.91
N ALA A 9 -5.43 0.01 -3.55
CA ALA A 9 -5.35 -0.12 -5.00
C ALA A 9 -4.59 -1.37 -5.43
N THR A 10 -4.90 -1.86 -6.62
CA THR A 10 -4.21 -2.99 -7.23
C THR A 10 -3.67 -2.64 -8.62
N SER A 11 -2.56 -3.26 -9.00
CA SER A 11 -2.01 -3.15 -10.35
C SER A 11 -1.08 -4.33 -10.65
N ARG A 12 -1.10 -4.81 -11.90
CA ARG A 12 -0.09 -5.77 -12.41
C ARG A 12 1.17 -5.07 -12.92
N ALA A 13 1.08 -3.76 -13.21
CA ALA A 13 2.23 -2.94 -13.62
C ALA A 13 3.10 -2.52 -12.42
N LEU A 14 2.50 -2.44 -11.22
CA LEU A 14 3.20 -2.08 -9.99
C LEU A 14 4.06 -3.25 -9.48
N LYS A 15 5.29 -2.95 -9.04
CA LYS A 15 6.20 -3.91 -8.40
C LYS A 15 6.24 -3.69 -6.88
N VAL A 16 6.50 -4.76 -6.13
CA VAL A 16 6.48 -4.75 -4.66
C VAL A 16 7.45 -3.72 -4.09
N GLU A 17 8.67 -3.65 -4.64
CA GLU A 17 9.72 -2.75 -4.19
C GLU A 17 9.32 -1.28 -4.39
N LYS A 18 8.72 -0.98 -5.54
CA LYS A 18 8.20 0.35 -5.86
C LYS A 18 7.03 0.70 -4.95
N ALA A 19 6.08 -0.22 -4.77
CA ALA A 19 4.94 -0.04 -3.88
C ALA A 19 5.38 0.21 -2.43
N LEU A 20 6.37 -0.55 -1.94
CA LEU A 20 6.94 -0.35 -0.62
C LEU A 20 7.65 1.00 -0.52
N GLY A 21 8.40 1.40 -1.55
CA GLY A 21 9.05 2.70 -1.61
C GLY A 21 8.06 3.87 -1.56
N LEU A 22 6.85 3.72 -2.11
CA LEU A 22 5.79 4.73 -2.00
C LEU A 22 5.28 4.86 -0.56
N VAL A 23 5.04 3.74 0.12
CA VAL A 23 4.44 3.74 1.47
C VAL A 23 5.47 4.03 2.56
N TRP A 24 6.72 3.61 2.38
CA TRP A 24 7.79 3.75 3.36
C TRP A 24 8.19 5.20 3.62
N PHE A 25 8.65 5.47 4.84
CA PHE A 25 9.10 6.78 5.31
C PHE A 25 10.22 6.59 6.35
N PRO A 26 11.06 7.61 6.59
CA PRO A 26 12.09 7.56 7.63
C PRO A 26 11.49 7.24 9.01
N GLY A 27 12.01 6.20 9.68
CA GLY A 27 11.45 5.69 10.95
C GLY A 27 10.32 4.66 10.77
N GLY A 28 9.96 4.32 9.53
CA GLY A 28 9.09 3.20 9.20
C GLY A 28 9.83 1.87 9.23
N GLN A 29 9.24 0.88 9.90
CA GLN A 29 9.74 -0.49 9.95
C GLN A 29 8.94 -1.37 9.00
N ILE A 30 9.61 -2.18 8.19
CA ILE A 30 8.96 -3.14 7.30
C ILE A 30 8.89 -4.50 8.00
N ARG A 31 7.71 -5.12 8.01
CA ARG A 31 7.52 -6.48 8.50
C ARG A 31 6.92 -7.35 7.41
N GLU A 32 7.63 -8.41 7.03
CA GLU A 32 7.08 -9.46 6.17
C GLU A 32 6.18 -10.39 6.99
N GLY A 33 5.07 -10.77 6.39
CA GLY A 33 4.10 -11.70 6.95
C GLY A 33 3.29 -12.37 5.85
N ARG A 34 2.30 -13.16 6.29
CA ARG A 34 1.38 -13.85 5.39
C ARG A 34 0.42 -12.85 4.74
N GLY A 35 0.16 -13.04 3.44
CA GLY A 35 -0.82 -12.27 2.68
C GLY A 35 -2.27 -12.54 3.11
N PHE A 36 -3.14 -11.61 2.72
CA PHE A 36 -4.60 -11.69 2.88
C PHE A 36 -5.30 -11.69 1.51
N HIS A 37 -6.59 -12.00 1.47
CA HIS A 37 -7.40 -11.94 0.24
C HIS A 37 -6.89 -12.81 -0.93
N GLY A 38 -6.15 -13.90 -0.67
CA GLY A 38 -5.58 -14.76 -1.69
C GLY A 38 -4.15 -14.37 -2.12
N PHE A 39 -3.61 -13.27 -1.60
CA PHE A 39 -2.18 -12.98 -1.69
C PHE A 39 -1.38 -13.91 -0.76
N GLU A 40 -0.17 -14.26 -1.19
CA GLU A 40 0.72 -15.14 -0.43
C GLU A 40 1.54 -14.37 0.59
N LYS A 41 2.07 -13.21 0.19
CA LYS A 41 2.96 -12.37 0.99
C LYS A 41 2.35 -11.01 1.26
N ARG A 42 2.72 -10.44 2.40
CA ARG A 42 2.40 -9.07 2.79
C ARG A 42 3.59 -8.44 3.51
N TRP A 43 3.88 -7.20 3.16
CA TRP A 43 4.84 -6.35 3.85
C TRP A 43 4.09 -5.17 4.45
N SER A 44 4.04 -5.09 5.77
CA SER A 44 3.45 -3.95 6.48
C SER A 44 4.52 -2.93 6.82
N VAL A 45 4.17 -1.65 6.67
CA VAL A 45 4.98 -0.51 7.10
C VAL A 45 4.38 0.03 8.38
N THR A 46 5.13 -0.06 9.49
CA THR A 46 4.69 0.43 10.79
C THR A 46 5.55 1.60 11.27
N CYS A 47 4.93 2.57 11.94
CA CYS A 47 5.66 3.64 12.62
C CYS A 47 6.35 3.07 13.85
N GLU A 48 7.66 3.27 14.00
CA GLU A 48 8.39 2.74 15.14
C GLU A 48 7.90 3.31 16.47
N GLN A 49 7.58 4.61 16.49
CA GLN A 49 7.16 5.34 17.69
C GLN A 49 5.73 4.99 18.12
N THR A 50 4.77 5.01 17.18
CA THR A 50 3.35 4.75 17.51
C THR A 50 2.96 3.28 17.39
N ARG A 51 3.79 2.46 16.75
CA ARG A 51 3.54 1.04 16.43
C ARG A 51 2.35 0.82 15.48
N GLU A 52 1.76 1.88 14.95
CA GLU A 52 0.64 1.83 14.03
C GLU A 52 1.09 1.43 12.63
N GLU A 53 0.26 0.66 11.94
CA GLU A 53 0.45 0.35 10.52
C GLU A 53 -0.09 1.50 9.66
N VAL A 54 0.79 2.12 8.88
CA VAL A 54 0.43 3.25 8.00
C VAL A 54 0.17 2.80 6.56
N GLY A 55 0.51 1.56 6.24
CA GLY A 55 0.22 0.95 4.96
C GLY A 55 0.84 -0.44 4.81
N SER A 56 0.48 -1.11 3.73
CA SER A 56 0.99 -2.44 3.42
C SER A 56 1.01 -2.72 1.93
N VAL A 57 1.84 -3.67 1.53
CA VAL A 57 1.92 -4.17 0.16
C VAL A 57 1.70 -5.68 0.20
N SER A 58 0.82 -6.20 -0.66
CA SER A 58 0.58 -7.65 -0.78
C SER A 58 0.81 -8.12 -2.22
N SER A 59 1.36 -9.32 -2.40
CA SER A 59 1.59 -9.92 -3.72
C SER A 59 1.62 -11.45 -3.68
N GLY A 60 1.63 -12.07 -4.87
CA GLY A 60 1.71 -13.51 -5.05
C GLY A 60 0.40 -14.24 -4.79
N GLY A 61 0.49 -15.55 -4.52
CA GLY A 61 -0.68 -16.40 -4.27
C GLY A 61 -1.55 -16.59 -5.51
N THR A 62 -2.88 -16.63 -5.31
CA THR A 62 -3.85 -16.88 -6.40
C THR A 62 -3.93 -15.75 -7.41
N HIS A 63 -3.35 -14.58 -7.10
CA HIS A 63 -3.40 -13.39 -7.94
C HIS A 63 -2.19 -13.22 -8.86
N GLY A 64 -1.17 -14.09 -8.73
CA GLY A 64 0.02 -14.08 -9.56
C GLY A 64 0.85 -12.80 -9.40
N ASP A 65 1.00 -12.05 -10.49
CA ASP A 65 1.78 -10.80 -10.57
C ASP A 65 1.02 -9.55 -10.09
N LEU A 66 -0.22 -9.69 -9.61
CA LEU A 66 -0.97 -8.59 -9.05
C LEU A 66 -0.30 -8.09 -7.75
N VAL A 67 -0.13 -6.79 -7.63
CA VAL A 67 0.30 -6.12 -6.41
C VAL A 67 -0.85 -5.29 -5.86
N MET A 68 -1.08 -5.40 -4.55
CA MET A 68 -1.99 -4.54 -3.80
C MET A 68 -1.19 -3.59 -2.92
N LEU A 69 -1.49 -2.30 -2.98
CA LEU A 69 -1.01 -1.27 -2.08
C LEU A 69 -2.17 -0.79 -1.22
N GLU A 70 -1.95 -0.70 0.09
CA GLU A 70 -2.85 -0.06 1.03
C GLU A 70 -2.09 1.04 1.79
N VAL A 71 -2.71 2.20 1.93
CA VAL A 71 -2.18 3.32 2.72
C VAL A 71 -3.30 3.90 3.59
N LYS A 72 -2.94 4.36 4.79
CA LYS A 72 -3.87 4.86 5.80
C LYS A 72 -3.43 6.22 6.38
N GLY A 73 -4.37 6.94 6.96
CA GLY A 73 -4.14 8.17 7.69
C GLY A 73 -3.54 9.28 6.83
N LEU A 74 -2.63 10.04 7.43
CA LEU A 74 -2.00 11.20 6.80
C LEU A 74 -1.21 10.84 5.54
N ARG A 75 -0.64 9.64 5.46
CA ARG A 75 0.17 9.17 4.33
C ARG A 75 -0.64 9.02 3.05
N THR A 76 -1.95 8.84 3.15
CA THR A 76 -2.87 8.72 2.01
C THR A 76 -2.76 9.93 1.08
N ARG A 77 -2.55 11.14 1.64
CA ARG A 77 -2.42 12.39 0.87
C ARG A 77 -1.12 12.49 0.08
N GLU A 78 -0.06 11.85 0.59
CA GLU A 78 1.26 11.90 -0.02
C GLU A 78 1.40 10.79 -1.07
N VAL A 79 0.87 9.60 -0.77
CA VAL A 79 1.04 8.40 -1.59
C VAL A 79 0.12 8.39 -2.80
N VAL A 80 -1.17 8.75 -2.63
CA VAL A 80 -2.16 8.61 -3.71
C VAL A 80 -1.87 9.48 -4.94
N PRO A 81 -1.46 10.76 -4.81
CA PRO A 81 -1.09 11.57 -5.98
C PRO A 81 0.07 10.95 -6.76
N VAL A 82 1.12 10.50 -6.07
CA VAL A 82 2.29 9.86 -6.69
C VAL A 82 1.89 8.55 -7.37
N LEU A 83 1.05 7.73 -6.73
CA LEU A 83 0.53 6.49 -7.33
C LEU A 83 -0.27 6.76 -8.60
N ARG A 84 -1.09 7.82 -8.63
CA ARG A 84 -1.87 8.22 -9.83
C ARG A 84 -0.98 8.72 -10.96
N GLU A 85 0.11 9.41 -10.63
CA GLU A 85 1.07 9.89 -11.62
C GLU A 85 1.92 8.75 -12.20
N GLU A 86 2.48 7.91 -11.34
CA GLU A 86 3.44 6.87 -11.75
C GLU A 86 2.80 5.58 -12.25
N VAL A 87 1.58 5.28 -11.80
CA VAL A 87 0.83 4.06 -12.17
C VAL A 87 -0.61 4.44 -12.51
N PRO A 88 -0.86 5.22 -13.58
CA PRO A 88 -2.19 5.76 -13.89
C PRO A 88 -3.27 4.68 -14.09
N GLU A 89 -2.88 3.49 -14.55
CA GLU A 89 -3.76 2.35 -14.81
C GLU A 89 -4.07 1.48 -13.56
N HIS A 90 -3.71 1.93 -12.36
CA HIS A 90 -4.06 1.18 -11.14
C HIS A 90 -5.57 1.17 -10.90
N ALA A 91 -6.10 0.06 -10.41
CA ALA A 91 -7.49 -0.04 -9.99
C ALA A 91 -7.62 0.36 -8.52
N CYS A 92 -8.38 1.42 -8.23
CA CYS A 92 -8.81 1.75 -6.87
C CYS A 92 -9.84 0.71 -6.39
N THR A 93 -9.59 0.06 -5.25
CA THR A 93 -10.44 -1.01 -4.70
C THR A 93 -11.16 -0.62 -3.40
N ARG A 94 -10.64 0.36 -2.64
CA ARG A 94 -11.32 0.97 -1.49
C ARG A 94 -10.84 2.39 -1.27
N VAL A 95 -11.74 3.28 -0.87
CA VAL A 95 -11.43 4.63 -0.40
C VAL A 95 -12.31 4.96 0.81
N ASP A 96 -11.72 5.50 1.86
CA ASP A 96 -12.40 5.96 3.08
C ASP A 96 -12.15 7.46 3.25
N ALA A 97 -13.16 8.26 3.63
CA ALA A 97 -13.13 9.73 3.67
C ALA A 97 -13.82 10.32 4.91
#